data_AF-A0A2R6KTY0-F1
#
_entry.id   AF-A0A2R6KTY0-F1
#
_cell.length_a   1.000
_cell.length_b   1.000
_cell.length_c   1.000
_cell.angle_alpha   90.00
_cell.angle_beta   90.00
_cell.angle_gamma   90.00
#
_symmetry.space_group_name_H-M   'P 1'
#
loop_
_entity.id
_entity.type
_entity.pdbx_description
1 polymer ?
#
loop_
_entity_poly.entity_id
_entity_poly.type
_entity_poly.pdbx_seq_one_letter_code
_entity_poly.pdbx_strand_id
1 'polypeptide(L)'
;MIIRLVVAVLLTAALLGVGLPAAETAQSERAATLARDKLTELRETMARFETRNDATRPELPGATRLYTLRVPAGVTVRLGIGPRNESMRWSRGEHRGRVETDLPLANTLRLTGGTHRLRLRLVRVDGEPRIRVRRFKSDPATTG
;
A
#
# COMPACT_ATOMS: atom_id res chain seq x y z
N MET A 1 -23.90 -30.70 41.01
CA MET A 1 -23.97 -30.61 39.53
C MET A 1 -23.66 -29.21 39.00
N ILE A 2 -24.15 -28.14 39.64
CA ILE A 2 -23.93 -26.73 39.26
C ILE A 2 -22.45 -26.30 39.26
N ILE A 3 -21.65 -26.74 40.23
CA ILE A 3 -20.23 -26.37 40.36
C ILE A 3 -19.40 -26.82 39.14
N ARG A 4 -19.68 -28.01 38.58
CA ARG A 4 -19.00 -28.50 37.37
C ARG A 4 -19.30 -27.64 36.14
N LEU A 5 -20.52 -27.12 36.04
CA LEU A 5 -20.96 -26.31 34.90
C LEU A 5 -20.32 -24.92 34.95
N VAL A 6 -20.24 -24.31 36.14
CA VAL A 6 -19.58 -23.01 36.36
C VAL A 6 -18.09 -23.09 36.06
N VAL A 7 -17.41 -24.16 36.50
CA VAL A 7 -15.99 -24.38 36.21
C VAL A 7 -15.75 -24.58 34.72
N ALA A 8 -16.60 -25.34 34.03
CA ALA A 8 -16.47 -25.55 32.58
C ALA A 8 -16.63 -24.25 31.78
N VAL A 9 -17.60 -23.40 32.14
CA VAL A 9 -17.82 -22.10 31.48
C VAL A 9 -16.64 -21.14 31.74
N LEU A 10 -16.14 -21.07 32.97
CA LEU A 10 -14.95 -20.28 33.30
C LEU A 10 -13.70 -20.76 32.57
N LEU A 11 -13.51 -22.09 32.46
CA LEU A 11 -12.39 -22.67 31.74
C LEU A 11 -12.47 -22.33 30.24
N THR A 12 -13.66 -22.43 29.64
CA THR A 12 -13.87 -22.14 28.22
C THR A 12 -13.65 -20.65 27.92
N ALA A 13 -14.11 -19.75 28.80
CA ALA A 13 -13.86 -18.32 28.68
C ALA A 13 -12.38 -17.97 28.86
N ALA A 14 -11.68 -18.62 29.80
CA ALA A 14 -10.25 -18.45 30.01
C ALA A 14 -9.43 -18.97 28.81
N LEU A 15 -9.80 -20.13 28.24
CA LEU A 15 -9.16 -20.71 27.05
C LEU A 15 -9.40 -19.86 25.78
N LEU A 16 -10.61 -19.31 25.61
CA LEU A 16 -10.93 -18.43 24.49
C LEU A 16 -10.23 -17.07 24.61
N GLY A 17 -10.10 -16.51 25.82
CA GLY A 17 -9.39 -15.26 26.07
C GLY A 17 -7.89 -15.33 25.80
N VAL A 18 -7.28 -16.51 25.96
CA VAL A 18 -5.83 -16.71 25.77
C VAL A 18 -5.46 -17.09 24.32
N GLY A 19 -6.38 -17.68 23.54
CA GLY A 19 -6.10 -18.13 22.17
C GLY A 19 -6.19 -17.06 21.07
N LEU A 20 -6.94 -15.97 21.30
CA LEU A 20 -7.15 -14.90 20.33
C LEU A 20 -5.89 -14.09 19.94
N PRO A 21 -5.01 -13.66 20.88
CA PRO A 21 -3.89 -12.77 20.52
C PRO A 21 -2.90 -13.39 19.54
N ALA A 22 -2.69 -14.71 19.57
CA ALA A 22 -1.75 -15.38 18.67
C ALA A 22 -2.23 -15.40 17.20
N ALA A 23 -3.54 -15.49 16.98
CA ALA A 23 -4.10 -15.45 15.63
C ALA A 23 -4.02 -14.03 15.04
N GLU A 24 -4.29 -13.01 15.86
CA GLU A 24 -4.21 -11.61 15.46
C GLU A 24 -2.77 -11.17 15.15
N THR A 25 -1.80 -11.58 15.97
CA THR A 25 -0.38 -11.28 15.74
C THR A 25 0.13 -11.96 14.46
N ALA A 26 -0.18 -13.24 14.25
CA ALA A 26 0.20 -13.95 13.03
C ALA A 26 -0.43 -13.33 11.77
N GLN A 27 -1.69 -12.89 11.85
CA GLN A 27 -2.34 -12.20 10.74
C GLN A 27 -1.79 -10.79 10.50
N SER A 28 -1.34 -10.11 11.57
CA SER A 28 -0.66 -8.81 11.49
C SER A 28 0.70 -8.94 10.80
N GLU A 29 1.53 -9.89 11.23
CA GLU A 29 2.84 -10.17 10.64
C GLU A 29 2.74 -10.57 9.17
N ARG A 30 1.82 -11.47 8.81
CA ARG A 30 1.60 -11.83 7.40
C ARG A 30 1.20 -10.63 6.55
N ALA A 31 0.32 -9.77 7.05
CA ALA A 31 -0.07 -8.57 6.31
C ALA A 31 1.08 -7.54 6.20
N ALA A 32 1.93 -7.45 7.23
CA ALA A 32 3.12 -6.61 7.23
C ALA A 32 4.12 -7.07 6.15
N THR A 33 4.40 -8.38 6.10
CA THR A 33 5.27 -8.98 5.08
C THR A 33 4.71 -8.75 3.67
N LEU A 34 3.42 -9.05 3.45
CA LEU A 34 2.77 -8.81 2.16
C LEU A 34 2.77 -7.34 1.74
N ALA A 35 2.55 -6.41 2.68
CA ALA A 35 2.60 -4.99 2.39
C ALA A 35 4.01 -4.55 1.99
N ARG A 36 5.04 -5.05 2.68
CA ARG A 36 6.44 -4.77 2.36
C ARG A 36 6.81 -5.30 0.97
N ASP A 37 6.46 -6.55 0.67
CA ASP A 37 6.74 -7.18 -0.63
C ASP A 37 6.08 -6.42 -1.78
N LYS A 38 4.82 -6.01 -1.61
CA LYS A 38 4.08 -5.25 -2.63
C LYS A 38 4.65 -3.85 -2.86
N LEU A 39 5.19 -3.22 -1.83
CA LEU A 39 5.88 -1.93 -1.98
C LEU A 39 7.23 -2.09 -2.68
N THR A 40 7.98 -3.15 -2.39
CA THR A 40 9.23 -3.47 -3.09
C THR A 40 8.97 -3.73 -4.58
N GLU A 41 7.94 -4.52 -4.92
CA GLU A 41 7.53 -4.81 -6.30
C GLU A 41 7.09 -3.53 -7.05
N LEU A 42 6.36 -2.65 -6.37
CA LEU A 42 5.98 -1.35 -6.91
C LEU A 42 7.21 -0.46 -7.17
N ARG A 43 8.15 -0.41 -6.22
CA ARG A 43 9.42 0.33 -6.36
C ARG A 43 10.21 -0.15 -7.57
N GLU A 44 10.40 -1.45 -7.74
CA GLU A 44 11.10 -2.02 -8.90
C GLU A 44 10.37 -1.75 -10.21
N THR A 45 9.04 -1.76 -10.20
CA THR A 45 8.24 -1.45 -11.38
C THR A 45 8.37 0.02 -11.78
N MET A 46 8.39 0.93 -10.81
CA MET A 46 8.60 2.35 -11.05
C MET A 46 10.04 2.65 -11.47
N ALA A 47 11.05 2.00 -10.88
CA ALA A 47 12.44 2.12 -11.31
C ALA A 47 12.61 1.66 -12.76
N ARG A 48 12.11 0.47 -13.11
CA ARG A 48 12.13 -0.02 -14.51
C ARG A 48 11.37 0.89 -15.46
N PHE A 49 10.31 1.55 -14.98
CA PHE A 49 9.54 2.48 -15.78
C PHE A 49 10.33 3.76 -16.05
N GLU A 50 11.01 4.32 -15.05
CA GLU A 50 11.92 5.44 -15.20
C GLU A 50 13.10 5.11 -16.13
N THR A 51 13.77 3.97 -15.94
CA THR A 51 14.96 3.62 -16.74
C THR A 51 14.61 3.31 -18.21
N ARG A 52 13.42 2.78 -18.50
CA ARG A 52 13.03 2.36 -19.85
C ARG A 52 12.21 3.40 -20.63
N ASN A 53 11.75 4.47 -20.00
CA ASN A 53 10.88 5.44 -20.66
C ASN A 53 11.42 6.85 -20.47
N ASP A 54 11.45 7.62 -21.57
CA ASP A 54 11.88 9.01 -21.52
C ASP A 54 10.81 9.91 -20.89
N ALA A 55 11.28 10.85 -20.07
CA ALA A 55 10.47 11.90 -19.49
C ALA A 55 10.06 12.91 -20.56
N THR A 56 8.90 12.66 -21.14
CA THR A 56 8.16 13.53 -22.04
C THR A 56 7.81 14.87 -21.38
N ARG A 57 7.92 15.95 -22.16
CA ARG A 57 7.52 17.30 -21.78
C ARG A 57 6.03 17.35 -21.40
N PRO A 58 5.61 18.24 -20.47
CA PRO A 58 4.22 18.31 -19.99
C PRO A 58 3.15 18.47 -21.08
N GLU A 59 3.54 18.97 -22.28
CA GLU A 59 2.67 19.21 -23.43
C GLU A 59 2.55 18.01 -24.40
N LEU A 60 3.38 16.98 -24.24
CA LEU A 60 3.31 15.74 -25.03
C LEU A 60 2.67 14.63 -24.17
N PRO A 61 1.82 13.76 -24.74
CA PRO A 61 1.22 12.65 -24.02
C PRO A 61 2.33 11.71 -23.55
N GLY A 62 2.69 11.86 -22.28
CA GLY A 62 3.86 11.22 -21.74
C GLY A 62 3.76 9.72 -21.53
N ALA A 63 4.90 9.09 -21.29
CA ALA A 63 4.97 7.70 -20.89
C ALA A 63 3.96 7.48 -19.74
N THR A 64 2.94 6.67 -20.02
CA THR A 64 1.83 6.40 -19.12
C THR A 64 1.75 4.89 -18.92
N ARG A 65 1.76 4.44 -17.67
CA ARG A 65 1.58 3.03 -17.32
C ARG A 65 0.47 2.86 -16.32
N LEU A 66 -0.38 1.88 -16.56
CA LEU A 66 -1.38 1.42 -15.59
C LEU A 66 -0.77 0.30 -14.75
N TYR A 67 -0.89 0.43 -13.44
CA TYR A 67 -0.43 -0.58 -12.48
C TYR A 67 -1.56 -0.90 -11.51
N THR A 68 -1.83 -2.18 -11.28
CA THR A 68 -2.84 -2.60 -10.31
C THR A 68 -2.14 -2.95 -9.00
N LEU A 69 -2.37 -2.13 -7.97
CA LEU A 69 -1.86 -2.36 -6.63
C LEU A 69 -2.95 -2.95 -5.75
N ARG A 70 -2.70 -4.13 -5.18
CA ARG A 70 -3.58 -4.73 -4.18
C ARG A 70 -3.08 -4.39 -2.78
N VAL A 71 -3.86 -3.59 -2.05
CA VAL A 71 -3.56 -3.23 -0.66
C VAL A 71 -4.37 -4.16 0.25
N PRO A 72 -3.73 -4.90 1.18
CA PRO A 72 -4.44 -5.78 2.09
C PRO A 72 -5.50 -5.03 2.91
N ALA A 73 -6.59 -5.71 3.29
CA ALA A 73 -7.64 -5.13 4.12
C ALA A 73 -7.06 -4.64 5.46
N GLY A 74 -7.51 -3.47 5.93
CA GLY A 74 -7.01 -2.83 7.15
C GLY A 74 -5.61 -2.19 7.02
N VAL A 75 -4.93 -2.31 5.88
CA VAL A 75 -3.66 -1.64 5.62
C VAL A 75 -3.91 -0.28 4.94
N THR A 76 -3.18 0.74 5.38
CA THR A 76 -3.07 2.03 4.70
C THR A 76 -1.68 2.18 4.12
N VAL A 77 -1.57 2.45 2.84
CA VAL A 77 -0.32 2.76 2.13
C VAL A 77 -0.25 4.26 1.84
N ARG A 78 0.90 4.87 2.07
CA ARG A 78 1.21 6.27 1.74
C ARG A 78 2.49 6.33 0.90
N LEU A 79 2.34 6.74 -0.34
CA LEU A 79 3.43 7.04 -1.28
C LEU A 79 3.69 8.53 -1.21
N GLY A 80 4.93 9.00 -1.13
CA GLY A 80 5.19 10.43 -1.31
C GLY A 80 6.54 10.92 -0.82
N ILE A 81 6.67 12.24 -0.92
CA ILE A 81 7.84 13.02 -0.53
C ILE A 81 7.86 13.13 0.99
N GLY A 82 8.88 12.57 1.64
CA GLY A 82 9.12 12.73 3.07
C GLY A 82 10.17 13.81 3.34
N PRO A 83 10.26 14.31 4.59
CA PRO A 83 11.31 15.25 5.00
C PRO A 83 12.73 14.64 5.02
N ARG A 84 12.88 13.34 4.72
CA ARG A 84 14.13 12.57 4.74
C ARG A 84 14.18 11.61 3.53
N ASN A 85 13.94 12.13 2.32
CA ASN A 85 13.78 11.39 1.06
C ASN A 85 12.35 10.84 0.80
N GLU A 86 12.13 10.44 -0.44
CA GLU A 86 10.92 9.78 -0.90
C GLU A 86 10.77 8.43 -0.19
N SER A 87 9.55 8.16 0.26
CA SER A 87 9.30 6.95 1.03
C SER A 87 7.91 6.40 0.78
N MET A 88 7.84 5.08 0.74
CA MET A 88 6.58 4.34 0.72
C MET A 88 6.34 3.79 2.11
N ARG A 89 5.31 4.29 2.77
CA ARG A 89 4.94 3.91 4.13
C ARG A 89 3.69 3.05 4.12
N TRP A 90 3.61 2.10 5.04
CA TRP A 90 2.38 1.36 5.30
C TRP A 90 2.08 1.35 6.79
N SER A 91 0.80 1.26 7.15
CA SER A 91 0.35 1.09 8.53
C SER A 91 -0.91 0.24 8.62
N ARG A 92 -1.04 -0.51 9.72
CA ARG A 92 -2.22 -1.30 10.09
C ARG A 92 -2.33 -1.29 11.62
N GLY A 93 -3.32 -0.59 12.17
CA GLY A 93 -3.39 -0.33 13.60
C GLY A 93 -2.11 0.35 14.09
N GLU A 94 -1.49 -0.20 15.14
CA GLU A 94 -0.21 0.29 15.68
C GLU A 94 1.02 -0.12 14.87
N HIS A 95 0.89 -1.14 14.00
CA HIS A 95 2.00 -1.61 13.19
C HIS A 95 2.23 -0.68 12.01
N ARG A 96 3.49 -0.32 11.78
CA ARG A 96 3.89 0.58 10.69
C ARG A 96 5.24 0.19 10.13
N GLY A 97 5.42 0.41 8.84
CA GLY A 97 6.68 0.17 8.15
C GLY A 97 6.95 1.19 7.06
N ARG A 98 8.20 1.22 6.60
CA ARG A 98 8.67 2.09 5.53
C ARG A 98 9.56 1.30 4.58
N VAL A 99 9.42 1.59 3.30
CA VAL A 99 10.36 1.24 2.24
C VAL A 99 10.94 2.55 1.70
N GLU A 100 12.27 2.68 1.77
CA GLU A 100 13.00 3.80 1.19
C GLU A 100 13.05 3.66 -0.33
N THR A 101 12.94 4.79 -1.01
CA THR A 101 12.95 4.86 -2.46
C THR A 101 13.62 6.13 -2.92
N ASP A 102 14.46 6.03 -3.94
CA ASP A 102 15.11 7.16 -4.59
C ASP A 102 14.32 7.61 -5.84
N LEU A 103 13.03 7.25 -5.89
CA LEU A 103 12.20 7.47 -7.06
C LEU A 103 11.60 8.86 -6.99
N PRO A 104 11.84 9.74 -7.98
CA PRO A 104 11.47 11.13 -7.92
C PRO A 104 9.94 11.29 -7.97
N LEU A 105 9.25 11.33 -6.82
CA LEU A 105 7.79 11.37 -6.78
C LEU A 105 7.29 12.80 -6.91
N ALA A 106 6.40 13.04 -7.88
CA ALA A 106 5.81 14.37 -8.09
C ALA A 106 4.69 14.71 -7.09
N ASN A 107 4.16 13.72 -6.36
CA ASN A 107 3.04 13.90 -5.46
C ASN A 107 2.97 12.83 -4.36
N THR A 108 2.21 13.14 -3.31
CA THR A 108 1.82 12.14 -2.30
C THR A 108 0.50 11.46 -2.71
N LEU A 109 0.37 10.17 -2.43
CA LEU A 109 -0.85 9.40 -2.63
C LEU A 109 -1.12 8.49 -1.41
N ARG A 110 -2.34 8.51 -0.90
CA ARG A 110 -2.81 7.62 0.17
C ARG A 110 -3.79 6.60 -0.39
N LEU A 111 -3.58 5.33 -0.08
CA LEU A 111 -4.40 4.20 -0.47
C LEU A 111 -4.78 3.40 0.77
N THR A 112 -6.04 2.96 0.85
CA THR A 112 -6.55 2.10 1.92
C THR A 112 -6.76 0.68 1.40
N GLY A 113 -7.11 -0.28 2.25
CA GLY A 113 -7.36 -1.66 1.82
C GLY A 113 -8.28 -1.77 0.60
N GLY A 114 -7.95 -2.66 -0.33
CA GLY A 114 -8.65 -2.87 -1.60
C GLY A 114 -7.73 -2.92 -2.81
N THR A 115 -8.31 -3.16 -3.98
CA THR A 115 -7.60 -3.15 -5.27
C THR A 115 -7.65 -1.74 -5.86
N HIS A 116 -6.49 -1.14 -6.11
CA HIS A 116 -6.37 0.19 -6.70
C HIS A 116 -5.68 0.10 -8.05
N ARG A 117 -6.33 0.61 -9.09
CA ARG A 117 -5.66 0.89 -10.35
C ARG A 117 -4.97 2.25 -10.23
N LEU A 118 -3.67 2.27 -10.49
CA LEU A 118 -2.82 3.45 -10.44
C LEU A 118 -2.38 3.79 -11.86
N ARG A 119 -2.48 5.08 -12.21
CA ARG A 119 -1.89 5.63 -13.42
C ARG A 119 -0.59 6.30 -13.03
N LEU A 120 0.51 5.73 -13.50
CA LEU A 120 1.86 6.27 -13.42
C LEU A 120 2.08 7.12 -14.67
N ARG A 121 2.52 8.36 -14.49
CA ARG A 121 2.96 9.24 -15.58
C ARG A 121 4.34 9.78 -15.26
N LEU A 122 5.25 9.71 -16.22
CA LEU A 122 6.53 10.39 -16.14
C LEU A 122 6.33 11.81 -16.67
N VAL A 123 6.53 12.80 -15.80
CA VAL A 123 6.34 14.23 -16.11
C VAL A 123 7.63 14.97 -15.77
N ARG A 124 7.92 16.09 -16.45
CA ARG A 124 8.97 17.00 -15.97
C ARG A 124 8.38 18.02 -15.00
N VAL A 125 9.02 18.18 -13.85
CA VAL A 125 8.72 19.21 -12.84
C VAL A 125 10.03 19.92 -12.57
N ASP A 126 10.07 21.24 -12.75
CA ASP A 126 11.30 22.05 -12.59
C ASP A 126 12.50 21.56 -13.41
N GLY A 127 12.24 20.99 -14.60
CA GLY A 127 13.26 20.44 -15.49
C GLY A 127 13.68 19.00 -15.19
N GLU A 128 13.34 18.48 -14.01
CA GLU A 128 13.67 17.11 -13.57
C GLU A 128 12.57 16.10 -13.91
N PRO A 129 12.93 14.85 -14.27
CA PRO A 129 11.96 13.77 -14.45
C PRO A 129 11.36 13.39 -13.09
N ARG A 130 10.03 13.43 -12.98
CA ARG A 130 9.29 13.01 -11.79
C ARG A 130 8.11 12.10 -12.15
N ILE A 131 7.84 11.12 -11.29
CA ILE A 131 6.75 10.17 -11.42
C ILE A 131 5.52 10.73 -10.70
N ARG A 132 4.48 11.05 -11.46
CA ARG A 132 3.17 11.41 -10.95
C ARG A 132 2.29 10.17 -10.85
N VAL A 133 1.83 9.86 -9.64
CA VAL A 133 0.99 8.69 -9.34
C VAL A 133 -0.42 9.16 -9.02
N ARG A 134 -1.42 8.73 -9.78
CA ARG A 134 -2.83 9.03 -9.50
C ARG A 134 -3.63 7.74 -9.45
N ARG A 135 -4.67 7.70 -8.61
CA ARG A 135 -5.68 6.64 -8.70
C ARG A 135 -6.37 6.78 -10.05
N PHE A 136 -6.32 5.73 -10.85
CA PHE A 136 -7.16 5.60 -12.04
C PHE A 136 -8.54 5.23 -11.52
N LYS A 137 -9.40 6.24 -11.37
CA LYS A 137 -10.83 6.00 -11.21
C LYS A 137 -11.24 5.30 -12.51
N SER A 138 -11.69 4.05 -12.44
CA SER A 138 -12.54 3.55 -13.51
C SER A 138 -13.65 4.58 -13.60
N ASP A 139 -13.74 5.33 -14.70
CA ASP A 139 -14.97 6.03 -15.00
C ASP A 139 -16.09 4.99 -14.83
N PRO A 140 -17.13 5.24 -14.02
CA PRO A 140 -18.37 4.53 -14.26
C PRO A 140 -18.69 4.81 -15.72
N ALA A 141 -18.84 3.74 -16.50
CA ALA A 141 -19.13 3.83 -17.92
C ALA A 141 -20.10 4.98 -18.18
N THR A 142 -19.66 5.99 -18.92
CA THR A 142 -20.59 6.84 -19.65
C THR A 142 -21.20 5.94 -20.71
N THR A 143 -22.27 5.23 -20.32
CA THR A 143 -23.24 4.70 -21.26
C THR A 143 -23.74 5.88 -22.08
N GLY A 144 -23.61 5.75 -23.40
CA GLY A 144 -24.13 6.72 -24.37
C GLY A 144 -25.65 6.75 -24.44
#